data_AF-A0A2V9S2P3-F1
#
_entry.id   AF-A0A2V9S2P3-F1
#
_cell.length_a   1.000
_cell.length_b   1.000
_cell.length_c   1.000
_cell.angle_alpha   90.00
_cell.angle_beta   90.00
_cell.angle_gamma   90.00
#
_symmetry.space_group_name_H-M   'P 1'
#
loop_
_entity.id
_entity.type
_entity.pdbx_description
1 polymer ?
#
loop_
_entity_poly.entity_id
_entity_poly.type
_entity_poly.pdbx_seq_one_letter_code
_entity_poly.pdbx_strand_id
1 'polypeptide(L)'
;VFNSASTLVTLDFYKKIKPDASEKQLVRFGRVMTGVMVLLGLAWVPFIHLISSQLYIYLQSVQAYISPPIASCFILGILWPRLNAQGAISSLMTGFVLGTVRFVLEIMDRAAGGRFENPAIRWLIDINFLHYAILMFVICSLVLVVVSLMTPAPDRKKLAGLTFATVDEKMDLTQVARPVVYKPAAETALEHKLNVVFSLALLTTVVGLWIYFR
;
A
#
# COMPACT_ATOMS: atom_id res chain seq x y z
N VAL A 1 13.65 1.97 7.41
CA VAL A 1 12.31 1.58 7.91
C VAL A 1 11.98 2.21 9.27
N PHE A 2 12.81 2.03 10.30
CA PHE A 2 12.46 2.49 11.66
C PHE A 2 12.20 4.00 11.81
N ASN A 3 12.98 4.87 11.14
CA ASN A 3 12.75 6.32 11.18
C ASN A 3 11.41 6.70 10.52
N SER A 4 11.14 6.20 9.31
CA SER A 4 9.87 6.44 8.60
C SER A 4 8.67 5.92 9.41
N ALA A 5 8.78 4.71 9.98
CA ALA A 5 7.72 4.12 10.79
C ALA A 5 7.49 4.89 12.09
N SER A 6 8.56 5.33 12.78
CA SER A 6 8.41 6.13 14.00
C SER A 6 7.82 7.51 13.71
N THR A 7 8.14 8.14 12.58
CA THR A 7 7.47 9.39 12.14
C THR A 7 5.99 9.16 11.87
N LEU A 8 5.59 8.09 11.15
CA LEU A 8 4.18 7.75 10.94
C LEU A 8 3.44 7.57 12.27
N VAL A 9 3.98 6.78 13.20
CA VAL A 9 3.34 6.58 14.51
C VAL A 9 3.26 7.90 15.29
N THR A 10 4.30 8.73 15.22
CA THR A 10 4.34 10.01 15.93
C THR A 10 3.33 11.01 15.38
N LEU A 11 3.25 11.17 14.06
CA LEU A 11 2.40 12.17 13.43
C LEU A 11 0.94 11.68 13.29
N ASP A 12 0.73 10.43 12.92
CA ASP A 12 -0.61 9.93 12.60
C ASP A 12 -1.39 9.51 13.86
N PHE A 13 -0.69 9.08 14.92
CA PHE A 13 -1.32 8.67 16.18
C PHE A 13 -1.03 9.65 17.30
N TYR A 14 0.25 9.84 17.67
CA TYR A 14 0.59 10.62 18.87
C TYR A 14 0.17 12.10 18.77
N LYS A 15 0.41 12.76 17.63
CA LYS A 15 -0.02 14.15 17.41
C LYS A 15 -1.55 14.29 17.32
N LYS A 16 -2.27 13.29 16.81
CA LYS A 16 -3.75 13.29 16.84
C LYS A 16 -4.31 13.14 18.25
N ILE A 17 -3.69 12.31 19.09
CA ILE A 17 -4.09 12.11 20.50
C ILE A 17 -3.69 13.33 21.35
N LYS A 18 -2.54 13.95 21.07
CA LYS A 18 -2.04 15.14 21.76
C LYS A 18 -1.73 16.28 20.77
N PRO A 19 -2.75 17.04 20.32
CA PRO A 19 -2.58 18.11 19.34
C PRO A 19 -1.58 19.18 19.76
N ASP A 20 -1.50 19.51 21.05
CA ASP A 20 -0.62 20.55 21.58
C ASP A 20 0.81 20.07 21.88
N ALA A 21 1.18 18.86 21.44
CA ALA A 21 2.54 18.35 21.63
C ALA A 21 3.57 19.23 20.92
N SER A 22 4.56 19.71 21.67
CA SER A 22 5.72 20.47 21.15
C SER A 22 6.62 19.60 20.27
N GLU A 23 7.41 20.21 19.38
CA GLU A 23 8.36 19.48 18.53
C GLU A 23 9.34 18.62 19.34
N LYS A 24 9.83 19.14 20.48
CA LYS A 24 10.70 18.38 21.39
C LYS A 24 10.02 17.12 21.91
N GLN A 25 8.71 17.16 22.18
CA GLN A 25 7.95 15.98 22.61
C GLN A 25 7.76 14.98 21.47
N LEU A 26 7.48 15.47 20.25
CA LEU A 26 7.35 14.61 19.06
C LEU A 26 8.66 13.86 18.77
N VAL A 27 9.80 14.55 18.76
CA VAL A 27 11.11 13.92 18.52
C VAL A 27 11.45 12.91 19.62
N ARG A 28 11.19 13.24 20.90
CA ARG A 28 11.42 12.30 22.01
C ARG A 28 10.57 11.04 21.86
N PHE A 29 9.29 11.20 21.56
CA PHE A 29 8.39 10.07 21.32
C PHE A 29 8.84 9.21 20.14
N GLY A 30 9.19 9.83 19.01
CA GLY A 30 9.71 9.12 17.84
C GLY A 30 10.99 8.31 18.13
N ARG A 31 11.90 8.85 18.95
CA ARG A 31 13.10 8.13 19.40
C ARG A 31 12.78 6.92 20.28
N VAL A 32 11.83 7.06 21.20
CA VAL A 32 11.34 5.93 22.03
C VAL A 32 10.70 4.87 21.14
N MET A 33 9.81 5.26 20.22
CA MET A 33 9.18 4.33 19.30
C MET A 33 10.18 3.61 18.40
N THR A 34 11.24 4.29 17.97
CA THR A 34 12.34 3.66 17.22
C THR A 34 13.00 2.55 18.05
N GLY A 35 13.30 2.81 19.33
CA GLY A 35 13.84 1.78 20.23
C GLY A 35 12.89 0.60 20.41
N VAL A 36 11.60 0.86 20.63
CA VAL A 36 10.57 -0.19 20.76
C VAL A 36 10.49 -1.05 19.50
N MET A 37 10.47 -0.44 18.31
CA MET A 37 10.42 -1.18 17.04
C MET A 37 11.66 -2.04 16.81
N VAL A 38 12.86 -1.59 17.23
CA VAL A 38 14.07 -2.40 17.17
C VAL A 38 13.95 -3.63 18.07
N LEU A 39 13.47 -3.47 19.30
CA LEU A 39 13.28 -4.59 20.23
C LEU A 39 12.26 -5.60 19.69
N LEU A 40 11.13 -5.13 19.16
CA LEU A 40 10.13 -6.00 18.53
C LEU A 40 10.68 -6.70 17.28
N GLY A 41 11.46 -5.99 16.46
CA GLY A 41 12.12 -6.58 15.29
C GLY A 41 13.10 -7.69 15.65
N LEU A 42 13.91 -7.51 16.70
CA LEU A 42 14.81 -8.53 17.22
C LEU A 42 14.04 -9.74 17.77
N ALA A 43 12.96 -9.50 18.52
CA ALA A 43 12.09 -10.57 19.01
C ALA A 43 11.42 -11.37 17.88
N TRP A 44 11.25 -10.76 16.69
CA TRP A 44 10.60 -11.40 15.55
C TRP A 44 11.53 -12.30 14.70
N VAL A 45 12.85 -12.17 14.84
CA VAL A 45 13.84 -12.91 14.02
C VAL A 45 13.61 -14.44 13.98
N PRO A 46 13.26 -15.13 15.08
CA PRO A 46 13.01 -16.57 15.05
C PRO A 46 11.84 -16.96 14.15
N PHE A 47 10.80 -16.12 14.05
CA PHE A 47 9.59 -16.41 13.28
C PHE A 47 9.81 -16.36 11.77
N ILE A 48 10.82 -15.63 11.29
CA ILE A 48 11.14 -15.52 9.86
C ILE A 48 11.41 -16.92 9.26
N HIS A 49 12.10 -17.78 10.01
CA HIS A 49 12.48 -19.12 9.58
C HIS A 49 11.27 -20.07 9.45
N LEU A 50 10.13 -19.74 10.07
CA LEU A 50 8.91 -20.55 9.98
C LEU A 50 8.18 -20.39 8.65
N ILE A 51 8.33 -19.25 7.98
CA ILE A 51 7.58 -18.92 6.76
C ILE A 51 8.38 -19.26 5.50
N SER A 52 9.67 -18.92 5.47
CA SER A 52 10.53 -19.19 4.31
C SER A 52 11.98 -19.36 4.72
N SER A 53 12.67 -20.29 4.06
CA SER A 53 14.13 -20.43 4.15
C SER A 53 14.88 -19.25 3.50
N GLN A 54 14.19 -18.48 2.65
CA GLN A 54 14.73 -17.32 1.96
C GLN A 54 14.07 -16.04 2.48
N LEU A 55 14.89 -15.14 3.05
CA LEU A 55 14.45 -13.86 3.61
C LEU A 55 13.73 -12.99 2.57
N TYR A 56 14.22 -12.97 1.32
CA TYR A 56 13.59 -12.19 0.24
C TYR A 56 12.14 -12.64 -0.02
N ILE A 57 11.90 -13.95 -0.12
CA ILE A 57 10.57 -14.51 -0.36
C ILE A 57 9.64 -14.19 0.82
N TYR A 58 10.13 -14.30 2.06
CA TYR A 58 9.36 -13.89 3.24
C TYR A 58 8.94 -12.41 3.20
N LEU A 59 9.88 -11.51 2.88
CA LEU A 59 9.57 -10.08 2.82
C LEU A 59 8.55 -9.77 1.72
N GLN A 60 8.70 -10.39 0.55
CA GLN A 60 7.76 -10.24 -0.56
C GLN A 60 6.38 -10.81 -0.22
N SER A 61 6.32 -11.96 0.47
CA SER A 61 5.05 -12.58 0.83
C SER A 61 4.27 -11.73 1.84
N VAL A 62 4.93 -11.21 2.88
CA VAL A 62 4.30 -10.28 3.83
C VAL A 62 3.80 -9.00 3.14
N GLN A 63 4.59 -8.43 2.22
CA GLN A 63 4.17 -7.26 1.44
C GLN A 63 2.97 -7.57 0.55
N ALA A 64 2.92 -8.76 -0.05
CA ALA A 64 1.84 -9.24 -0.88
C ALA A 64 0.51 -9.43 -0.11
N TYR A 65 0.54 -9.59 1.21
CA TYR A 65 -0.68 -9.67 2.04
C TYR A 65 -1.24 -8.29 2.43
N ILE A 66 -0.45 -7.22 2.33
CA ILE A 66 -0.82 -5.88 2.82
C ILE A 66 -1.03 -4.90 1.67
N SER A 67 -0.22 -4.99 0.62
CA SER A 67 -0.19 -4.02 -0.49
C SER A 67 -1.46 -4.03 -1.37
N PRO A 68 -2.10 -5.18 -1.70
CA PRO A 68 -3.25 -5.22 -2.60
C PRO A 68 -4.43 -4.31 -2.23
N PRO A 69 -4.97 -4.30 -0.99
CA PRO A 69 -6.08 -3.43 -0.63
C PRO A 69 -5.72 -1.94 -0.70
N ILE A 70 -4.46 -1.60 -0.37
CA ILE A 70 -3.93 -0.24 -0.46
C ILE A 70 -3.87 0.18 -1.94
N ALA A 71 -3.25 -0.65 -2.78
CA ALA A 71 -3.16 -0.42 -4.21
C ALA A 71 -4.54 -0.25 -4.85
N SER A 72 -5.52 -1.07 -4.48
CA SER A 72 -6.91 -0.95 -4.93
C SER A 72 -7.48 0.43 -4.62
N CYS A 73 -7.35 0.89 -3.37
CA CYS A 73 -7.86 2.20 -2.96
C CYS A 73 -7.17 3.37 -3.68
N PHE A 74 -5.84 3.31 -3.85
CA PHE A 74 -5.09 4.38 -4.50
C PHE A 74 -5.34 4.42 -6.01
N ILE A 75 -5.15 3.30 -6.71
CA ILE A 75 -5.27 3.24 -8.17
C ILE A 75 -6.69 3.59 -8.59
N LEU A 76 -7.69 2.92 -8.01
CA LEU A 76 -9.08 3.18 -8.38
C LEU A 76 -9.58 4.52 -7.84
N GLY A 77 -9.13 4.95 -6.66
CA GLY A 77 -9.51 6.25 -6.09
C GLY A 77 -9.07 7.43 -6.94
N ILE A 78 -7.89 7.36 -7.56
CA ILE A 78 -7.40 8.40 -8.48
C ILE A 78 -8.16 8.34 -9.83
N LEU A 79 -8.51 7.14 -10.29
CA LEU A 79 -9.15 6.92 -11.59
C LEU A 79 -10.67 7.18 -11.57
N TRP A 80 -11.37 6.94 -10.46
CA TRP A 80 -12.82 6.95 -10.41
C TRP A 80 -13.38 7.82 -9.27
N PRO A 81 -13.89 9.04 -9.60
CA PRO A 81 -14.43 10.00 -8.62
C PRO A 81 -15.64 9.52 -7.81
N ARG A 82 -16.29 8.41 -8.21
CA ARG A 82 -17.46 7.87 -7.51
C ARG A 82 -17.08 7.15 -6.21
N LEU A 83 -15.83 6.74 -6.06
CA LEU A 83 -15.37 6.00 -4.89
C LEU A 83 -15.28 6.90 -3.66
N ASN A 84 -15.61 6.35 -2.50
CA ASN A 84 -15.78 7.12 -1.26
C ASN A 84 -15.07 6.47 -0.07
N ALA A 85 -15.02 7.22 1.04
CA ALA A 85 -14.33 6.79 2.26
C ALA A 85 -14.91 5.49 2.86
N GLN A 86 -16.22 5.27 2.77
CA GLN A 86 -16.84 4.04 3.29
C GLN A 86 -16.39 2.82 2.49
N GLY A 87 -16.39 2.90 1.15
CA GLY A 87 -15.86 1.82 0.30
C GLY A 87 -14.37 1.58 0.52
N ALA A 88 -13.57 2.63 0.69
CA ALA A 88 -12.14 2.52 0.99
C ALA A 88 -11.89 1.80 2.33
N ILE A 89 -12.60 2.20 3.40
CA ILE A 89 -12.48 1.55 4.71
C ILE A 89 -12.91 0.08 4.62
N SER A 90 -14.05 -0.22 3.97
CA SER A 90 -14.52 -1.60 3.81
C SER A 90 -13.56 -2.46 3.01
N SER A 91 -12.95 -1.92 1.95
CA SER A 91 -11.92 -2.59 1.15
C SER A 91 -10.66 -2.86 1.98
N LEU A 92 -10.14 -1.86 2.70
CA LEU A 92 -8.98 -2.01 3.58
C LEU A 92 -9.22 -3.02 4.70
N MET A 93 -10.40 -3.00 5.32
CA MET A 93 -10.77 -3.96 6.37
C MET A 93 -10.92 -5.38 5.81
N THR A 94 -11.54 -5.54 4.64
CA THR A 94 -11.65 -6.84 3.97
C THR A 94 -10.26 -7.39 3.67
N GLY A 95 -9.39 -6.57 3.08
CA GLY A 95 -8.01 -6.95 2.84
C GLY A 95 -7.27 -7.31 4.13
N PHE A 96 -7.38 -6.49 5.18
CA PHE A 96 -6.75 -6.78 6.47
C PHE A 96 -7.18 -8.14 7.04
N VAL A 97 -8.48 -8.46 7.01
CA VAL A 97 -9.00 -9.74 7.49
C VAL A 97 -8.48 -10.89 6.63
N LEU A 98 -8.60 -10.81 5.30
CA LEU A 98 -8.16 -11.87 4.39
C LEU A 98 -6.65 -12.11 4.49
N GLY A 99 -5.85 -11.03 4.51
CA GLY A 99 -4.40 -11.09 4.65
C GLY A 99 -3.98 -11.70 6.00
N THR A 100 -4.61 -11.27 7.10
CA THR A 100 -4.33 -11.82 8.44
C THR A 100 -4.73 -13.28 8.56
N VAL A 101 -5.90 -13.67 8.05
CA VAL A 101 -6.36 -15.07 8.06
C VAL A 101 -5.36 -15.96 7.33
N ARG A 102 -4.95 -15.58 6.11
CA ARG A 102 -3.96 -16.36 5.36
C ARG A 102 -2.62 -16.42 6.09
N PHE A 103 -2.12 -15.29 6.58
CA PHE A 103 -0.85 -15.21 7.30
C PHE A 103 -0.82 -16.10 8.55
N VAL A 104 -1.87 -16.04 9.37
CA VAL A 104 -1.99 -16.85 10.59
C VAL A 104 -2.10 -18.33 10.25
N LEU A 105 -2.92 -18.70 9.26
CA LEU A 105 -3.05 -20.10 8.82
C LEU A 105 -1.73 -20.65 8.29
N GLU A 106 -0.98 -19.87 7.50
CA GLU A 106 0.34 -20.24 7.00
C GLU A 106 1.33 -20.49 8.15
N ILE A 107 1.40 -19.59 9.14
CA ILE A 107 2.26 -19.78 10.31
C ILE A 107 1.84 -21.00 11.13
N MET A 108 0.54 -21.18 11.38
CA MET A 108 0.04 -22.30 12.16
C MET A 108 0.31 -23.65 11.48
N ASP A 109 0.12 -23.73 10.16
CA ASP A 109 0.41 -24.96 9.39
C ASP A 109 1.88 -25.32 9.47
N ARG A 110 2.76 -24.34 9.26
CA ARG A 110 4.21 -24.52 9.29
C ARG A 110 4.69 -24.90 10.70
N ALA A 111 4.14 -24.27 11.74
CA ALA A 111 4.47 -24.59 13.12
C ALA A 111 3.96 -26.00 13.54
N ALA A 112 2.82 -26.43 13.01
CA ALA A 112 2.25 -27.76 13.27
C ALA A 112 2.85 -28.88 12.39
N GLY A 113 3.72 -28.55 11.43
CA GLY A 113 4.34 -29.52 10.52
C GLY A 113 3.46 -29.94 9.34
N GLY A 114 2.55 -29.08 8.86
CA GLY A 114 1.74 -29.31 7.66
C GLY A 114 0.47 -30.15 7.88
N ARG A 115 -0.11 -30.09 9.08
CA ARG A 115 -1.17 -31.00 9.52
C ARG A 115 -2.60 -30.55 9.18
N PHE A 116 -2.80 -29.45 8.46
CA PHE A 116 -4.15 -29.08 8.04
C PHE A 116 -4.64 -29.97 6.88
N GLU A 117 -5.61 -30.82 7.17
CA GLU A 117 -6.21 -31.75 6.18
C GLU A 117 -7.41 -31.15 5.43
N ASN A 118 -7.94 -30.01 5.86
CA ASN A 118 -9.08 -29.38 5.19
C ASN A 118 -8.68 -28.87 3.78
N PRO A 119 -9.31 -29.34 2.69
CA PRO A 119 -8.92 -28.99 1.32
C PRO A 119 -8.96 -27.48 1.01
N ALA A 120 -9.93 -26.76 1.57
CA ALA A 120 -10.07 -25.32 1.33
C ALA A 120 -8.96 -24.51 2.03
N ILE A 121 -8.62 -24.91 3.26
CA ILE A 121 -7.53 -24.29 4.03
C ILE A 121 -6.19 -24.59 3.35
N ARG A 122 -5.98 -25.83 2.90
CA ARG A 122 -4.76 -26.23 2.19
C ARG A 122 -4.56 -25.41 0.91
N TRP A 123 -5.61 -25.26 0.10
CA TRP A 123 -5.56 -24.43 -1.10
C TRP A 123 -5.16 -22.97 -0.80
N LEU A 124 -5.71 -22.39 0.28
CA LEU A 124 -5.41 -21.01 0.69
C LEU A 124 -3.96 -20.82 1.17
N ILE A 125 -3.35 -21.86 1.76
CA ILE A 125 -1.96 -21.85 2.21
C ILE A 125 -1.00 -22.08 1.03
N ASP A 126 -1.31 -23.04 0.17
CA ASP A 126 -0.44 -23.47 -0.92
C ASP A 126 -0.41 -22.53 -2.12
N ILE A 127 -1.46 -21.71 -2.30
CA ILE A 127 -1.46 -20.70 -3.34
C ILE A 127 -0.25 -19.78 -3.17
N ASN A 128 0.51 -19.63 -4.25
CA ASN A 128 1.65 -18.74 -4.28
C ASN A 128 1.25 -17.30 -3.90
N PHE A 129 2.05 -16.65 -3.07
CA PHE A 129 1.75 -15.33 -2.50
C PHE A 129 1.45 -14.25 -3.56
N LEU A 130 2.04 -14.33 -4.76
CA LEU A 130 1.80 -13.37 -5.82
C LEU A 130 0.43 -13.57 -6.49
N HIS A 131 0.02 -14.82 -6.70
CA HIS A 131 -1.32 -15.14 -7.19
C HIS A 131 -2.37 -14.74 -6.16
N TYR A 132 -2.08 -14.97 -4.88
CA TYR A 132 -2.94 -14.50 -3.79
C TYR A 132 -3.07 -12.96 -3.79
N ALA A 133 -1.98 -12.23 -4.01
CA ALA A 133 -2.03 -10.77 -4.09
C ALA A 133 -2.95 -10.26 -5.21
N ILE A 134 -2.93 -10.91 -6.38
CA ILE A 134 -3.82 -10.57 -7.49
C ILE A 134 -5.28 -10.84 -7.12
N LEU A 135 -5.56 -12.03 -6.56
CA LEU A 135 -6.91 -12.38 -6.09
C LEU A 135 -7.42 -11.38 -5.06
N MET A 136 -6.57 -11.03 -4.09
CA MET A 136 -6.86 -10.09 -3.03
C MET A 136 -7.11 -8.68 -3.58
N PHE A 137 -6.32 -8.23 -4.56
CA PHE A 137 -6.55 -6.95 -5.26
C PHE A 137 -7.93 -6.93 -5.89
N VAL A 138 -8.30 -7.97 -6.65
CA VAL A 138 -9.61 -8.06 -7.31
C VAL A 138 -10.75 -8.03 -6.29
N ILE A 139 -10.67 -8.84 -5.22
CA ILE A 139 -11.70 -8.87 -4.16
C ILE A 139 -11.83 -7.49 -3.51
N CYS A 140 -10.71 -6.86 -3.14
CA CYS A 140 -10.72 -5.54 -2.50
C CYS A 140 -11.26 -4.46 -3.44
N SER A 141 -10.92 -4.50 -4.73
CA SER A 141 -11.48 -3.62 -5.75
C SER A 141 -12.98 -3.79 -5.92
N LEU A 142 -13.49 -5.03 -5.92
CA LEU A 142 -14.92 -5.29 -5.97
C LEU A 142 -15.63 -4.74 -4.72
N VAL A 143 -15.10 -4.99 -3.53
CA VAL A 143 -15.66 -4.45 -2.28
C VAL A 143 -15.65 -2.92 -2.29
N LEU A 144 -14.53 -2.31 -2.70
CA LEU A 144 -14.40 -0.87 -2.83
C LEU A 144 -15.50 -0.29 -3.72
N VAL A 145 -15.66 -0.84 -4.92
CA VAL A 145 -16.67 -0.39 -5.89
C VAL A 145 -18.09 -0.61 -5.37
N VAL A 146 -18.42 -1.82 -4.94
CA VAL A 146 -19.77 -2.18 -4.49
C VAL A 146 -20.20 -1.33 -3.30
N VAL A 147 -19.37 -1.26 -2.24
CA VAL A 147 -19.71 -0.48 -1.06
C VAL A 147 -19.77 1.01 -1.38
N SER A 148 -18.86 1.53 -2.22
CA SER A 148 -18.96 2.93 -2.65
C SER A 148 -20.25 3.21 -3.41
N LEU A 149 -20.70 2.32 -4.30
CA LEU A 149 -21.95 2.48 -5.04
C LEU A 149 -23.20 2.39 -4.15
N MET A 150 -23.16 1.55 -3.12
CA MET A 150 -24.25 1.40 -2.14
C MET A 150 -24.33 2.54 -1.12
N THR A 151 -23.28 3.35 -1.01
CA THR A 151 -23.17 4.43 -0.01
C THR A 151 -23.19 5.80 -0.70
N PRO A 152 -23.46 6.89 0.04
CA PRO A 152 -23.58 8.22 -0.54
C PRO A 152 -22.36 8.62 -1.35
N ALA A 153 -22.60 9.27 -2.49
CA ALA A 153 -21.52 9.80 -3.32
C ALA A 153 -20.71 10.86 -2.53
N PRO A 154 -19.38 10.92 -2.72
CA PRO A 154 -18.55 11.92 -2.07
C PRO A 154 -18.87 13.32 -2.61
N ASP A 155 -18.81 14.32 -1.75
CA ASP A 155 -18.94 15.73 -2.17
C ASP A 155 -17.77 16.09 -3.11
N ARG A 156 -18.10 16.64 -4.28
CA ARG A 156 -17.14 17.02 -5.31
C ARG A 156 -16.07 17.98 -4.79
N LYS A 157 -16.41 18.85 -3.84
CA LYS A 157 -15.43 19.75 -3.19
C LYS A 157 -14.31 19.00 -2.49
N LYS A 158 -14.59 17.82 -1.94
CA LYS A 158 -13.60 16.98 -1.26
C LYS A 158 -12.71 16.21 -2.24
N LEU A 159 -13.08 16.15 -3.52
CA LEU A 159 -12.33 15.45 -4.57
C LEU A 159 -11.39 16.37 -5.35
N ALA A 160 -11.50 17.69 -5.16
CA ALA A 160 -10.71 18.67 -5.91
C ALA A 160 -9.20 18.40 -5.79
N GLY A 161 -8.53 18.22 -6.93
CA GLY A 161 -7.10 17.89 -7.01
C GLY A 161 -6.72 16.45 -6.65
N LEU A 162 -7.67 15.56 -6.33
CA LEU A 162 -7.38 14.19 -5.87
C LEU A 162 -7.57 13.10 -6.93
N THR A 163 -8.28 13.38 -8.02
CA THR A 163 -8.55 12.42 -9.10
C THR A 163 -8.17 13.02 -10.45
N PHE A 164 -7.96 12.19 -11.47
CA PHE A 164 -7.69 12.70 -12.83
C PHE A 164 -8.83 13.56 -13.37
N ALA A 165 -10.08 13.28 -12.99
CA ALA A 165 -11.25 14.06 -13.41
C ALA A 165 -11.40 15.40 -12.68
N THR A 166 -10.73 15.58 -11.53
CA THR A 166 -10.85 16.75 -10.67
C THR A 166 -9.52 17.49 -10.50
N VAL A 167 -8.51 17.16 -11.32
CA VAL A 167 -7.15 17.73 -11.22
C VAL A 167 -7.13 19.24 -11.43
N ASP A 168 -8.01 19.76 -12.29
CA ASP A 168 -8.14 21.19 -12.57
C ASP A 168 -9.03 21.93 -11.55
N GLU A 169 -9.69 21.19 -10.65
CA GLU A 169 -10.56 21.77 -9.62
C GLU A 169 -9.71 22.24 -8.43
N LYS A 170 -10.00 23.45 -7.93
CA LYS A 170 -9.24 24.05 -6.83
C LYS A 170 -9.65 23.43 -5.50
N MET A 171 -8.66 22.89 -4.77
CA MET A 171 -8.84 22.40 -3.41
C MET A 171 -9.08 23.60 -2.48
N ASP A 172 -10.20 23.59 -1.75
CA ASP A 172 -10.60 24.65 -0.80
C ASP A 172 -9.78 24.51 0.50
N LEU A 173 -8.45 24.65 0.38
CA LEU A 173 -7.54 24.67 1.52
C LEU A 173 -7.68 26.05 2.18
N THR A 174 -8.26 26.10 3.37
CA THR A 174 -8.28 27.29 4.25
C THR A 174 -6.99 28.11 4.15
N GLN A 175 -7.09 29.35 3.66
CA GLN A 175 -6.11 30.46 3.62
C GLN A 175 -4.60 30.14 3.77
N VAL A 176 -4.11 29.04 3.20
CA VAL A 176 -2.67 28.92 2.93
C VAL A 176 -2.43 29.79 1.70
N ALA A 177 -1.65 30.86 1.86
CA ALA A 177 -1.22 31.72 0.77
C ALA A 177 -0.84 30.83 -0.42
N ARG A 178 -1.48 31.07 -1.58
CA ARG A 178 -1.41 30.23 -2.79
C ARG A 178 -0.04 29.55 -2.88
N PRO A 179 0.09 28.23 -2.67
CA PRO A 179 1.24 27.56 -3.23
C PRO A 179 1.14 27.85 -4.73
N VAL A 180 2.16 28.50 -5.28
CA VAL A 180 2.25 28.71 -6.72
C VAL A 180 2.07 27.32 -7.33
N VAL A 181 0.93 27.10 -7.99
CA VAL A 181 0.71 25.87 -8.75
C VAL A 181 1.73 25.93 -9.86
N TYR A 182 2.90 25.34 -9.61
CA TYR A 182 3.93 25.18 -10.61
C TYR A 182 3.33 24.21 -11.62
N LYS A 183 2.73 24.77 -12.67
CA LYS A 183 2.43 23.99 -13.87
C LYS A 183 3.81 23.52 -14.33
N PRO A 184 4.10 22.21 -14.31
CA PRO A 184 5.41 21.73 -14.75
C PRO A 184 5.68 22.34 -16.12
N ALA A 185 6.86 22.91 -16.30
CA ALA A 185 7.25 23.50 -17.58
C ALA A 185 6.92 22.49 -18.68
N ALA A 186 6.24 22.95 -19.74
CA ALA A 186 5.89 22.07 -20.84
C ALA A 186 7.19 21.43 -21.35
N GLU A 187 7.16 20.11 -21.50
CA GLU A 187 8.30 19.33 -21.98
C GLU A 187 8.80 19.94 -23.30
N THR A 188 10.10 20.24 -23.37
CA THR A 188 10.69 20.75 -24.60
C THR A 188 10.71 19.65 -25.66
N ALA A 189 10.71 20.02 -26.94
CA ALA A 189 10.75 19.04 -28.03
C ALA A 189 11.98 18.11 -27.98
N LEU A 190 13.09 18.58 -27.37
CA LEU A 190 14.28 17.78 -27.15
C LEU A 190 14.09 16.77 -26.02
N GLU A 191 13.56 17.21 -24.86
CA GLU A 191 13.23 16.33 -23.73
C GLU A 191 12.26 15.23 -24.16
N HIS A 192 11.24 15.57 -24.94
CA HIS A 192 10.30 14.59 -25.49
C HIS A 192 10.98 13.54 -26.36
N LYS A 193 11.84 13.97 -27.28
CA LYS A 193 12.60 13.04 -28.12
C LYS A 193 13.52 12.15 -27.29
N LEU A 194 14.22 12.71 -26.31
CA LEU A 194 15.10 11.94 -25.42
C LEU A 194 14.30 10.92 -24.60
N ASN A 195 13.15 11.32 -24.04
CA ASN A 195 12.29 10.43 -23.27
C ASN A 195 11.76 9.27 -24.12
N VAL A 196 11.34 9.52 -25.36
CA VAL A 196 10.91 8.47 -26.29
C VAL A 196 12.08 7.53 -26.62
N VAL A 197 13.26 8.07 -26.96
CA VAL A 197 14.44 7.26 -27.27
C VAL A 197 14.87 6.39 -26.09
N PHE A 198 14.95 6.96 -24.88
CA PHE A 198 15.31 6.20 -23.68
C PHE A 198 14.25 5.16 -23.32
N SER A 199 12.95 5.47 -23.49
CA SER A 199 11.87 4.51 -23.25
C SER A 199 11.94 3.33 -24.23
N LEU A 200 12.20 3.59 -25.52
CA LEU A 200 12.37 2.55 -26.53
C LEU A 200 13.63 1.71 -26.29
N ALA A 201 14.75 2.36 -25.92
CA ALA A 201 15.99 1.66 -25.57
C ALA A 201 15.80 0.75 -24.36
N LEU A 202 15.12 1.23 -23.31
CA LEU A 202 14.78 0.45 -22.13
C LEU A 202 13.90 -0.75 -22.48
N LEU A 203 12.81 -0.53 -23.23
CA LEU A 203 11.91 -1.61 -23.68
C LEU A 203 12.65 -2.66 -24.50
N THR A 204 13.47 -2.22 -25.47
CA THR A 204 14.26 -3.10 -26.32
C THR A 204 15.26 -3.92 -25.50
N THR A 205 15.89 -3.30 -24.50
CA THR A 205 16.82 -4.00 -23.60
C THR A 205 16.10 -5.03 -22.76
N VAL A 206 14.97 -4.69 -22.14
CA VAL A 206 14.18 -5.61 -21.31
C VAL A 206 13.67 -6.79 -22.14
N VAL A 207 13.07 -6.52 -23.30
CA VAL A 207 12.56 -7.56 -24.21
C VAL A 207 13.71 -8.42 -24.76
N GLY A 208 14.81 -7.80 -25.16
CA GLY A 208 15.99 -8.49 -25.68
C GLY A 208 16.61 -9.42 -24.65
N LEU A 209 16.78 -8.95 -23.40
CA LEU A 209 17.25 -9.79 -22.29
C LEU A 209 16.29 -10.94 -22.02
N TRP A 210 14.98 -10.68 -22.02
CA TRP A 210 13.99 -11.74 -21.81
C TRP A 210 14.02 -12.80 -22.91
N ILE A 211 14.17 -12.41 -24.18
CA ILE A 211 14.30 -13.36 -25.30
C ILE A 211 15.59 -14.18 -25.18
N TYR A 212 16.70 -13.54 -24.80
CA TYR A 212 18.01 -14.19 -24.71
C TYR A 212 18.10 -15.23 -23.57
N PHE A 213 17.47 -14.96 -22.42
CA PHE A 213 17.53 -15.80 -21.23
C PHE A 213 16.33 -16.73 -21.02
N ARG A 214 15.33 -16.68 -21.90
CA ARG A 214 14.19 -17.61 -21.91
C ARG A 214 14.55 -18.92 -22.59
#